data_AF-A0A0L7CXM6-F1
#
_entry.id   AF-A0A0L7CXM6-F1
#
_cell.length_a   1.000
_cell.length_b   1.000
_cell.length_c   1.000
_cell.angle_alpha   90.00
_cell.angle_beta   90.00
_cell.angle_gamma   90.00
#
_symmetry.space_group_name_H-M   'P 1'
#
loop_
_entity.id
_entity.type
_entity.pdbx_description
1 polymer ?
#
loop_
_entity_poly.entity_id
_entity_poly.type
_entity_poly.pdbx_seq_one_letter_code
_entity_poly.pdbx_strand_id
1 'polypeptide(L)'
;MAIRFDPKSAYKHFEEDRLSEEQIKQSMRQPVWFALIDPNDVEVPPPAADVTSPVVLMICKRHPGALDDDLIELLITMDGRDKLVFHAERLTDKWRTYWLKWR
;
A
#
# COMPACT_ATOMS: atom_id res chain seq x y z
N MET A 1 3.19 -12.05 -14.80
CA MET A 1 2.49 -11.02 -14.01
C MET A 1 3.54 -10.12 -13.42
N ALA A 2 3.59 -8.87 -13.85
CA ALA A 2 4.54 -7.87 -13.37
C ALA A 2 3.92 -7.03 -12.24
N ILE A 3 4.78 -6.41 -11.44
CA ILE A 3 4.40 -5.35 -10.50
C ILE A 3 4.88 -4.03 -11.11
N ARG A 4 3.94 -3.12 -11.35
CA ARG A 4 4.17 -1.78 -11.90
C ARG A 4 3.85 -0.74 -10.84
N PHE A 5 4.47 0.42 -10.94
CA PHE A 5 4.25 1.55 -10.03
C PHE A 5 3.66 2.71 -10.81
N ASP A 6 2.60 3.31 -10.28
CA ASP A 6 2.02 4.51 -10.88
C ASP A 6 3.00 5.68 -10.74
N PRO A 7 3.46 6.29 -11.84
CA PRO A 7 4.45 7.37 -11.81
C PRO A 7 3.97 8.64 -11.11
N LYS A 8 2.66 8.88 -11.02
CA LYS A 8 2.09 10.10 -10.44
C LYS A 8 1.82 9.98 -8.94
N SER A 9 1.40 8.80 -8.50
CA SER A 9 0.88 8.61 -7.14
C SER A 9 1.81 7.75 -6.27
N ALA A 10 2.40 6.68 -6.82
CA ALA A 10 3.21 5.77 -5.99
C ALA A 10 4.54 6.40 -5.56
N TYR A 11 5.20 7.15 -6.44
CA TYR A 11 6.52 7.73 -6.15
C TYR A 11 6.48 8.97 -5.27
N LYS A 12 5.30 9.52 -4.98
CA LYS A 12 5.18 10.76 -4.18
C LYS A 12 5.91 10.66 -2.84
N HIS A 13 5.88 9.48 -2.21
CA HIS A 13 6.48 9.27 -0.90
C HIS A 13 7.78 8.46 -0.94
N PHE A 14 8.26 8.03 -2.12
CA PHE A 14 9.49 7.24 -2.20
C PHE A 14 10.71 8.00 -1.69
N GLU A 15 10.83 9.28 -2.05
CA GLU A 15 11.95 10.11 -1.62
C GLU A 15 11.86 10.46 -0.13
N GLU A 16 10.66 10.85 0.33
CA GLU A 16 10.37 11.19 1.73
C GLU A 16 10.62 9.98 2.66
N ASP A 17 10.13 8.81 2.27
CA ASP A 17 10.22 7.59 3.07
C ASP A 17 11.46 6.74 2.79
N ARG A 18 12.33 7.21 1.88
CA ARG A 18 13.53 6.49 1.42
C ARG A 18 13.21 5.05 1.02
N LEU A 19 12.23 4.90 0.14
CA LEU A 19 11.78 3.63 -0.43
C LEU A 19 12.28 3.48 -1.87
N SER A 20 12.51 2.22 -2.28
CA SER A 20 12.75 1.86 -3.67
C SER A 20 11.74 0.83 -4.17
N GLU A 21 11.56 0.76 -5.49
CA GLU A 21 10.71 -0.29 -6.07
C GLU A 21 11.16 -1.70 -5.69
N GLU A 22 12.47 -1.94 -5.62
CA GLU A 22 13.01 -3.25 -5.26
C GLU A 22 12.65 -3.61 -3.82
N GLN A 23 12.77 -2.65 -2.90
CA GLN A 23 12.35 -2.83 -1.51
C GLN A 23 10.86 -3.16 -1.43
N ILE A 24 10.01 -2.38 -2.12
CA ILE A 24 8.56 -2.63 -2.11
C ILE A 24 8.24 -4.00 -2.70
N LYS A 25 8.85 -4.37 -3.85
CA LYS A 25 8.69 -5.69 -4.47
C LYS A 25 9.12 -6.82 -3.52
N GLN A 26 10.17 -6.63 -2.73
CA GLN A 26 10.60 -7.61 -1.72
C GLN A 26 9.61 -7.70 -0.56
N SER A 27 9.18 -6.56 -0.02
CA SER A 27 8.25 -6.47 1.10
C SER A 27 6.89 -7.08 0.76
N MET A 28 6.38 -6.87 -0.45
CA MET A 28 5.14 -7.48 -0.95
C MET A 28 5.16 -9.03 -1.00
N ARG A 29 6.33 -9.67 -0.90
CA ARG A 29 6.43 -11.13 -0.85
C ARG A 29 6.06 -11.71 0.51
N GLN A 30 6.09 -10.88 1.56
CA GLN A 30 5.82 -11.29 2.95
C GLN A 30 4.96 -10.21 3.64
N PRO A 31 3.69 -10.04 3.21
CA PRO A 31 2.81 -9.08 3.85
C PRO A 31 2.54 -9.48 5.30
N VAL A 32 2.47 -8.48 6.17
CA VAL A 32 2.03 -8.62 7.56
C VAL A 32 0.51 -8.75 7.61
N TRP A 33 -0.19 -8.00 6.76
CA TRP A 33 -1.64 -8.00 6.67
C TRP A 33 -2.08 -7.52 5.28
N PHE A 34 -3.27 -7.94 4.84
CA PHE A 34 -3.90 -7.41 3.64
C PHE A 34 -5.42 -7.51 3.73
N ALA A 35 -6.11 -6.59 3.05
CA ALA A 35 -7.55 -6.63 2.85
C ALA A 35 -7.92 -6.19 1.43
N LEU A 36 -9.04 -6.70 0.96
CA LEU A 36 -9.69 -6.18 -0.23
C LEU A 36 -10.62 -5.04 0.19
N ILE A 37 -10.35 -3.85 -0.30
CA ILE A 37 -11.19 -2.68 -0.16
C ILE A 37 -12.15 -2.67 -1.35
N ASP A 38 -13.44 -2.76 -1.06
CA ASP A 38 -14.48 -2.42 -2.03
C ASP A 38 -14.54 -0.88 -2.13
N PRO A 39 -14.29 -0.28 -3.31
CA PRO A 39 -14.40 1.16 -3.49
C PRO A 39 -15.81 1.71 -3.22
N ASN A 40 -16.83 0.85 -3.12
CA ASN A 40 -18.20 1.22 -2.77
C ASN A 40 -18.50 1.06 -1.27
N ASP A 41 -17.53 0.63 -0.46
CA ASP A 41 -17.68 0.51 0.99
C ASP A 41 -17.61 1.90 1.64
N VAL A 42 -18.72 2.31 2.27
CA VAL A 42 -18.87 3.61 2.93
C VAL A 42 -18.06 3.73 4.23
N GLU A 43 -17.60 2.60 4.78
CA GLU A 43 -16.77 2.56 5.99
C GLU A 43 -15.28 2.68 5.67
N VAL A 44 -14.89 2.68 4.40
CA VAL A 44 -13.50 2.82 3.97
C VAL A 44 -13.30 4.20 3.33
N PRO A 45 -12.16 4.88 3.58
CA PRO A 45 -11.84 6.13 2.91
C PRO A 45 -11.91 5.94 1.40
N PRO A 46 -12.58 6.83 0.66
CA PRO A 46 -12.71 6.69 -0.78
C PRO A 46 -11.31 6.68 -1.40
N PRO A 47 -11.01 5.72 -2.30
CA PRO A 47 -9.75 5.76 -3.04
C PRO A 47 -9.71 7.02 -3.92
N ALA A 48 -8.54 7.32 -4.48
CA ALA A 48 -8.41 8.39 -5.46
C ALA A 48 -9.49 8.26 -6.56
N ALA A 49 -10.01 9.39 -7.04
CA ALA A 49 -11.23 9.47 -7.85
C ALA A 49 -11.19 8.69 -9.18
N ASP A 50 -10.02 8.18 -9.58
CA ASP A 50 -9.75 7.39 -10.77
C ASP A 50 -9.70 5.87 -10.52
N VAL A 51 -9.88 5.40 -9.28
CA VAL A 51 -9.79 3.98 -8.95
C VAL A 51 -11.17 3.31 -9.01
N THR A 52 -11.46 2.66 -10.15
CA THR A 52 -12.74 1.97 -10.43
C THR A 52 -12.70 0.46 -10.21
N SER A 53 -11.56 -0.06 -9.76
CA SER A 53 -11.31 -1.49 -9.58
C SER A 53 -11.05 -1.81 -8.11
N PRO A 54 -11.32 -3.05 -7.65
CA PRO A 54 -11.05 -3.45 -6.27
C PRO A 54 -9.61 -3.14 -5.87
N VAL A 55 -9.45 -2.53 -4.71
CA VAL A 55 -8.14 -2.13 -4.18
C VAL A 55 -7.72 -3.14 -3.15
N VAL A 56 -6.51 -3.67 -3.25
CA VAL A 56 -5.88 -4.40 -2.17
C VAL A 56 -5.07 -3.41 -1.35
N LEU A 57 -5.46 -3.25 -0.09
CA LEU A 57 -4.61 -2.66 0.93
C LEU A 57 -3.69 -3.74 1.47
N MET A 58 -2.40 -3.48 1.43
CA MET A 58 -1.38 -4.41 1.90
C MET A 58 -0.41 -3.69 2.82
N ILE A 59 -0.21 -4.26 4.01
CA ILE A 59 0.74 -3.79 5.00
C ILE A 59 1.92 -4.74 5.04
N CYS A 60 3.11 -4.21 4.79
CA CYS A 60 4.35 -4.98 4.79
C CYS A 60 5.34 -4.37 5.78
N LYS A 61 6.31 -5.17 6.23
CA LYS A 61 7.53 -4.61 6.82
C LYS A 61 8.31 -3.85 5.75
N ARG A 62 8.97 -2.76 6.12
CA ARG A 62 9.75 -1.93 5.19
C ARG A 62 10.84 -2.73 4.46
N HIS A 63 11.48 -3.65 5.16
CA HIS A 63 12.41 -4.63 4.61
C HIS A 63 12.45 -5.90 5.49
N PRO A 64 13.05 -7.00 5.02
CA PRO A 64 13.30 -8.17 5.87
C PRO A 64 14.09 -7.78 7.13
N GLY A 65 13.61 -8.20 8.30
CA GLY A 65 14.23 -7.87 9.59
C GLY A 65 13.92 -6.47 10.14
N ALA A 66 13.06 -5.69 9.49
CA ALA A 66 12.59 -4.42 10.06
C ALA A 66 11.82 -4.64 11.37
N LEU A 67 11.79 -3.60 12.22
CA LEU A 67 11.02 -3.58 13.45
C LEU A 67 9.52 -3.79 13.17
N ASP A 68 8.78 -4.25 14.17
CA ASP A 68 7.35 -4.56 14.02
C ASP A 68 6.47 -3.33 13.73
N ASP A 69 6.98 -2.14 14.03
CA ASP A 69 6.35 -0.86 13.75
C ASP A 69 6.94 -0.14 12.52
N ASP A 70 8.01 -0.66 11.91
CA ASP A 70 8.57 -0.11 10.66
C ASP A 70 7.86 -0.74 9.45
N LEU A 71 6.64 -0.24 9.21
CA LEU A 71 5.71 -0.77 8.24
C LEU A 71 5.57 0.16 7.03
N ILE A 72 5.15 -0.40 5.90
CA ILE A 72 4.73 0.32 4.71
C ILE A 72 3.30 -0.09 4.35
N GLU A 73 2.50 0.90 3.98
CA GLU A 73 1.18 0.73 3.40
C GLU A 73 1.30 0.78 1.88
N LEU A 74 0.61 -0.15 1.22
CA LEU A 74 0.55 -0.23 -0.22
C LEU A 74 -0.91 -0.33 -0.64
N LEU A 75 -1.33 0.51 -1.59
CA LEU A 75 -2.59 0.32 -2.30
C LEU A 75 -2.30 -0.19 -3.71
N ILE A 76 -2.92 -1.32 -4.01
CA ILE A 76 -2.65 -2.11 -5.20
C ILE A 76 -3.98 -2.34 -5.94
N THR A 77 -4.00 -2.06 -7.23
CA THR A 77 -5.10 -2.44 -8.11
C THR A 77 -4.59 -3.39 -9.21
N MET A 78 -5.51 -3.93 -10.00
CA MET A 78 -5.19 -4.73 -11.18
C MET A 78 -5.28 -3.88 -12.44
N ASP A 79 -4.22 -3.88 -13.24
CA ASP A 79 -4.18 -3.33 -14.60
C ASP A 79 -4.06 -4.50 -15.59
N GLY A 80 -5.22 -4.97 -16.08
CA GLY A 80 -5.31 -6.20 -16.85
C GLY A 80 -4.82 -7.42 -16.07
N ARG A 81 -3.66 -7.96 -16.44
CA ARG A 81 -3.02 -9.10 -15.74
C ARG A 81 -1.93 -8.68 -14.77
N ASP A 82 -1.54 -7.41 -14.75
CA ASP A 82 -0.46 -6.90 -13.92
C ASP A 82 -0.99 -6.23 -12.65
N LYS A 83 -0.15 -6.23 -11.62
CA LYS A 83 -0.42 -5.50 -10.37
C LYS A 83 0.09 -4.08 -10.52
N LEU A 84 -0.76 -3.10 -10.24
CA LEU A 84 -0.39 -1.69 -10.23
C LEU A 84 -0.40 -1.19 -8.78
N VAL A 85 0.78 -0.86 -8.27
CA VAL A 85 0.94 -0.14 -7.00
C VAL A 85 0.76 1.34 -7.31
N PHE A 86 -0.29 1.95 -6.78
CA PHE A 86 -0.55 3.38 -7.00
C PHE A 86 -0.34 4.22 -5.73
N HIS A 87 -0.15 3.59 -4.58
CA HIS A 87 0.24 4.26 -3.35
C HIS A 87 1.22 3.38 -2.59
N ALA A 88 2.27 4.01 -2.07
CA ALA A 88 3.20 3.39 -1.15
C ALA A 88 3.68 4.46 -0.15
N GLU A 89 3.44 4.24 1.13
CA GLU A 89 3.80 5.17 2.20
C GLU A 89 4.33 4.41 3.41
N ARG A 90 5.32 4.97 4.10
CA ARG A 90 5.78 4.44 5.38
C ARG A 90 4.78 4.77 6.47
N LEU A 91 4.33 3.73 7.15
CA LEU A 91 3.46 3.86 8.29
C LEU A 91 4.27 4.28 9.51
N THR A 92 3.96 5.47 10.01
CA THR A 92 4.47 6.00 11.28
C THR A 92 3.42 5.81 12.39
N ASP A 93 3.69 6.34 13.58
CA ASP A 93 2.86 6.25 14.80
C ASP A 93 1.38 6.59 14.58
N LYS A 94 1.07 7.38 13.55
CA LYS A 94 -0.29 7.78 13.16
C LYS A 94 -1.14 6.61 12.65
N TRP A 95 -0.53 5.59 12.05
CA TRP A 95 -1.20 4.42 11.48
C TRP A 95 -2.01 3.63 12.50
N ARG A 96 -1.39 3.30 13.65
CA ARG A 96 -2.08 2.55 14.72
C ARG A 96 -3.34 3.28 15.16
N THR A 97 -3.24 4.61 15.29
CA THR A 97 -4.36 5.46 15.70
C THR A 97 -5.44 5.56 14.61
N TYR A 98 -5.05 5.52 13.34
CA TYR A 98 -5.97 5.58 12.22
C TYR A 98 -6.85 4.33 12.14
N TRP A 99 -6.27 3.13 12.18
CA TRP A 99 -7.05 1.87 12.08
C TRP A 99 -7.74 1.46 13.37
N LEU A 100 -7.25 1.87 14.53
CA LEU A 100 -7.98 1.67 15.80
C LEU A 100 -9.35 2.39 15.81
N LYS A 101 -9.55 3.41 14.99
CA LYS A 101 -10.87 4.07 14.84
C LYS A 101 -11.85 3.27 13.99
N TRP A 102 -11.35 2.32 13.21
CA TRP A 102 -12.11 1.47 12.30
C TRP A 102 -12.17 0.01 12.77
N ARG A 103 -11.90 -0.22 14.07
CA ARG A 103 -12.01 -1.51 14.74
C ARG A 103 -13.23 -1.52 15.65
#